data_AF-A0AAD7DWC3-F1
#
_entry.id   AF-A0AAD7DWC3-F1
#
_cell.length_a   1.000
_cell.length_b   1.000
_cell.length_c   1.000
_cell.angle_alpha   90.00
_cell.angle_beta   90.00
_cell.angle_gamma   90.00
#
_symmetry.space_group_name_H-M   'P 1'
#
loop_
_entity.id
_entity.type
_entity.pdbx_description
1 polymer ?
#
loop_
_entity_poly.entity_id
_entity_poly.type
_entity_poly.pdbx_seq_one_letter_code
_entity_poly.pdbx_strand_id
1 'polypeptide(L)'
;MSLPPINLSWNSQSYSQYPLDYQHFHPGPLLAPRPDSGPQEGGSQLPGVEPSPNRPDYRPSDLGPRFDRVQPGAEPSIRGGTFITAQNVTNDYRHGETGINILHRGVALEALHDSADSFPQPRCHPETRQKMLDNLWEFATDAEPRDQVLWLHGPAGAGKSAIIWSLCERLQDAGRLGAAFFFKRGHSTRGNARALFSTIAYHLALRISWLKAPISQAVENNPSLVSSTPRIQFEQLILGPCRARTDQAPAIIIIDGLDECEGQQMQQEILRILSSYQHHNSVRILVASRPEAHISEITSNGAAYQAFNVERSFEDVRRYLVDEFARIRQAHSRTMRNVPTPWPSHEELETLVDKSSGHFIYASTVIKFVDDPNFRPTKRLGIIVGNPIDSEYDTPFGALDELYTQILSTAPKNTELVNILCAIAYFPGRFSPCDIDQLLELEPGDTDLALRSLHSLVELEWRHADVVYYDYITWHHASFEDFLCDASRAGKFYVGELASRMDLARSVLNALSSLDLAHDVNRLGLD
;
A
#
# COMPACT_ATOMS: atom_id res chain seq x y z
N MET A 1 -48.45 -44.76 7.41
CA MET A 1 -47.20 -45.48 7.13
C MET A 1 -46.08 -44.63 7.69
N SER A 2 -45.63 -44.99 8.88
CA SER A 2 -44.67 -44.26 9.69
C SER A 2 -43.37 -45.06 9.66
N LEU A 3 -42.27 -44.47 9.23
CA LEU A 3 -40.94 -45.05 9.39
C LEU A 3 -40.14 -44.23 10.42
N PRO A 4 -39.45 -44.89 11.37
CA PRO A 4 -38.78 -44.28 12.51
C PRO A 4 -37.29 -43.95 12.23
N PRO A 5 -36.58 -43.26 13.15
CA PRO A 5 -35.24 -42.72 12.91
C PRO A 5 -34.14 -43.77 13.14
N ILE A 6 -33.04 -43.67 12.39
CA ILE A 6 -31.82 -44.46 12.62
C ILE A 6 -30.80 -43.59 13.35
N ASN A 7 -30.46 -44.07 14.54
CA ASN A 7 -29.48 -43.56 15.48
C ASN A 7 -28.09 -44.14 15.11
N LEU A 8 -27.08 -43.28 15.01
CA LEU A 8 -25.68 -43.66 14.82
C LEU A 8 -25.04 -43.87 16.19
N SER A 9 -24.63 -45.10 16.49
CA SER A 9 -23.73 -45.39 17.62
C SER A 9 -22.48 -46.10 17.12
N TRP A 10 -21.36 -45.59 17.62
CA TRP A 10 -19.98 -45.92 17.36
C TRP A 10 -19.61 -47.40 17.55
N ASN A 11 -18.60 -47.85 16.81
CA ASN A 11 -17.68 -48.85 17.31
C ASN A 11 -16.25 -48.61 16.82
N SER A 12 -15.40 -48.34 17.82
CA SER A 12 -13.95 -48.36 17.84
C SER A 12 -13.37 -49.78 17.66
N GLN A 13 -12.16 -49.87 17.09
CA GLN A 13 -11.10 -50.91 17.20
C GLN A 13 -10.40 -51.01 15.82
N SER A 14 -9.10 -51.20 15.62
CA SER A 14 -7.86 -51.31 16.40
C SER A 14 -6.70 -51.44 15.37
N TYR A 15 -5.45 -51.41 15.86
CA TYR A 15 -4.16 -51.71 15.17
C TYR A 15 -3.46 -50.50 14.53
N SER A 16 -2.17 -50.23 14.74
CA SER A 16 -1.04 -50.96 15.33
C SER A 16 0.09 -49.97 15.70
N GLN A 17 0.82 -50.24 16.78
CA GLN A 17 1.98 -49.47 17.25
C GLN A 17 3.32 -49.92 16.64
N TYR A 18 4.31 -49.01 16.76
CA TYR A 18 5.79 -49.13 16.78
C TYR A 18 6.57 -48.83 15.48
N PRO A 19 7.84 -48.35 15.57
CA PRO A 19 8.27 -47.07 16.16
C PRO A 19 9.23 -46.32 15.20
N LEU A 20 9.43 -45.01 15.36
CA LEU A 20 10.54 -44.30 14.71
C LEU A 20 11.46 -43.70 15.77
N ASP A 21 12.68 -44.21 15.78
CA ASP A 21 13.82 -43.71 16.54
C ASP A 21 14.11 -42.26 16.18
N TYR A 22 14.12 -41.41 17.21
CA TYR A 22 14.67 -40.07 17.17
C TYR A 22 16.21 -40.17 17.21
N GLN A 23 16.87 -39.94 16.09
CA GLN A 23 18.29 -39.57 16.08
C GLN A 23 18.42 -38.05 15.92
N HIS A 24 19.05 -37.46 16.94
CA HIS A 24 19.49 -36.08 17.03
C HIS A 24 20.37 -35.69 15.83
N PHE A 25 19.98 -34.62 15.12
CA PHE A 25 20.90 -33.82 14.32
C PHE A 25 20.89 -32.38 14.82
N HIS A 26 21.96 -32.02 15.53
CA HIS A 26 22.31 -30.63 15.81
C HIS A 26 22.80 -29.95 14.51
N PRO A 27 22.33 -28.74 14.17
CA PRO A 27 22.92 -27.96 13.10
C PRO A 27 24.20 -27.26 13.60
N GLY A 28 25.33 -27.53 12.94
CA GLY A 28 26.58 -26.79 13.12
C GLY A 28 26.51 -25.39 12.48
N PRO A 29 27.33 -24.43 12.93
CA PRO A 29 27.22 -23.03 12.54
C PRO A 29 27.70 -22.77 11.10
N LEU A 30 26.90 -22.00 10.36
CA LEU A 30 27.20 -21.50 9.02
C LEU A 30 28.32 -20.45 9.07
N LEU A 31 29.42 -20.74 8.38
CA LEU A 31 30.54 -19.84 8.12
C LEU A 31 30.13 -18.74 7.12
N ALA A 32 30.38 -17.49 7.50
CA ALA A 32 30.27 -16.33 6.63
C ALA A 32 31.33 -16.34 5.50
N PRO A 33 31.02 -15.85 4.29
CA PRO A 33 32.00 -15.76 3.22
C PRO A 33 32.97 -14.58 3.43
N ARG A 34 34.27 -14.86 3.22
CA ARG A 34 35.35 -13.87 3.14
C ARG A 34 35.31 -13.15 1.77
N PRO A 35 35.65 -11.85 1.70
CA PRO A 35 35.90 -11.17 0.43
C PRO A 35 37.35 -11.39 -0.05
N ASP A 36 37.50 -11.76 -1.32
CA ASP A 36 38.78 -11.95 -2.00
C ASP A 36 39.33 -10.64 -2.58
N SER A 37 40.61 -10.39 -2.24
CA SER A 37 41.70 -9.78 -3.02
C SER A 37 41.46 -8.52 -3.87
N GLY A 38 42.04 -7.40 -3.41
CA GLY A 38 42.45 -6.27 -4.26
C GLY A 38 43.80 -6.50 -4.96
N PRO A 39 44.17 -5.68 -5.96
CA PRO A 39 45.44 -5.79 -6.67
C PRO A 39 46.58 -4.97 -6.04
N GLN A 40 47.79 -5.40 -6.38
CA GLN A 40 49.11 -5.07 -5.82
C GLN A 40 49.56 -3.60 -6.00
N GLU A 41 50.24 -3.07 -4.97
CA GLU A 41 51.12 -1.91 -5.05
C GLU A 41 52.53 -2.31 -5.52
N GLY A 42 53.11 -1.53 -6.43
CA GLY A 42 54.54 -1.48 -6.71
C GLY A 42 55.08 -0.11 -6.31
N GLY A 43 56.04 -0.07 -5.38
CA GLY A 43 56.60 1.16 -4.82
C GLY A 43 57.72 1.78 -5.66
N SER A 44 58.01 3.07 -5.38
CA SER A 44 59.36 3.64 -5.48
C SER A 44 59.49 4.99 -4.74
N GLN A 45 60.38 4.97 -3.72
CA GLN A 45 61.41 5.95 -3.34
C GLN A 45 61.10 7.46 -3.08
N LEU A 46 61.37 7.88 -1.84
CA LEU A 46 61.70 9.23 -1.35
C LEU A 46 63.15 9.64 -1.73
N PRO A 47 63.57 10.94 -1.68
CA PRO A 47 64.00 11.65 -0.44
C PRO A 47 63.68 13.19 -0.44
N GLY A 48 63.75 14.02 0.61
CA GLY A 48 64.13 13.93 2.02
C GLY A 48 64.14 15.33 2.72
N VAL A 49 64.25 15.31 4.06
CA VAL A 49 64.92 16.26 5.01
C VAL A 49 64.33 17.67 5.35
N GLU A 50 63.69 17.76 6.54
CA GLU A 50 63.82 18.66 7.74
C GLU A 50 64.33 20.14 7.68
N PRO A 51 64.21 21.00 8.75
CA PRO A 51 63.43 20.97 10.01
C PRO A 51 62.75 22.33 10.44
N SER A 52 62.00 22.29 11.56
CA SER A 52 61.46 23.41 12.39
C SER A 52 62.54 24.41 12.89
N PRO A 53 62.23 25.67 13.36
CA PRO A 53 61.64 25.91 14.71
C PRO A 53 60.91 27.26 14.97
N ASN A 54 60.15 27.34 16.09
CA ASN A 54 60.17 28.39 17.15
C ASN A 54 58.80 28.73 17.79
N ARG A 55 58.72 28.47 19.10
CA ARG A 55 57.94 29.18 20.14
C ARG A 55 58.87 30.19 20.85
N PRO A 56 58.38 31.26 21.52
CA PRO A 56 58.10 31.22 22.98
C PRO A 56 56.90 32.11 23.44
N ASP A 57 56.05 31.65 24.37
CA ASP A 57 55.96 31.99 25.82
C ASP A 57 55.13 33.24 26.18
N TYR A 58 54.01 33.05 26.91
CA TYR A 58 53.81 33.54 28.29
C TYR A 58 52.48 33.03 28.91
N ARG A 59 52.45 32.89 30.24
CA ARG A 59 51.37 32.36 31.11
C ARG A 59 51.23 33.33 32.35
N PRO A 60 50.34 33.12 33.35
CA PRO A 60 48.94 33.59 33.48
C PRO A 60 48.64 34.38 34.79
N SER A 61 47.39 34.86 34.98
CA SER A 61 46.73 35.12 36.29
C SER A 61 45.21 35.37 36.08
N ASP A 62 44.31 34.47 36.55
CA ASP A 62 43.45 34.58 37.78
C ASP A 62 42.08 35.24 37.48
N LEU A 63 40.85 34.77 37.81
CA LEU A 63 40.20 33.83 38.74
C LEU A 63 38.85 33.36 38.10
N GLY A 64 38.39 32.08 38.09
CA GLY A 64 37.69 31.32 39.15
C GLY A 64 36.15 31.20 38.89
N PRO A 65 35.36 30.23 39.42
CA PRO A 65 35.70 28.94 40.03
C PRO A 65 34.97 27.68 39.44
N ARG A 66 35.41 26.54 39.99
CA ARG A 66 35.18 25.10 39.73
C ARG A 66 33.73 24.58 39.73
N PHE A 67 33.54 23.52 38.92
CA PHE A 67 32.50 22.49 39.07
C PHE A 67 33.05 21.30 39.85
N ASP A 68 32.35 20.90 40.91
CA ASP A 68 32.58 19.64 41.64
C ASP A 68 31.76 18.48 41.05
N ARG A 69 32.42 17.32 40.94
CA ARG A 69 31.82 16.01 40.66
C ARG A 69 31.17 15.46 41.94
N VAL A 70 29.95 14.89 41.82
CA VAL A 70 29.36 14.01 42.85
C VAL A 70 28.83 12.72 42.21
N GLN A 71 28.99 11.62 42.96
CA GLN A 71 28.80 10.19 42.67
C GLN A 71 27.33 9.73 42.53
N PRO A 72 27.06 8.51 41.99
CA PRO A 72 25.70 7.98 41.82
C PRO A 72 25.23 7.19 43.05
N GLY A 73 23.98 7.38 43.46
CA GLY A 73 23.31 6.51 44.43
C GLY A 73 22.25 7.19 45.28
N ALA A 74 21.00 7.19 44.82
CA ALA A 74 19.79 7.22 45.66
C ALA A 74 18.58 6.82 44.81
N GLU A 75 17.88 5.74 45.20
CA GLU A 75 16.56 5.38 44.67
C GLU A 75 15.52 6.43 45.09
N PRO A 76 14.64 6.89 44.18
CA PRO A 76 13.46 7.63 44.59
C PRO A 76 12.34 6.65 44.98
N SER A 77 12.01 6.64 46.27
CA SER A 77 10.77 6.06 46.78
C SER A 77 9.59 6.94 46.36
N ILE A 78 8.65 6.38 45.60
CA ILE A 78 7.35 7.00 45.32
C ILE A 78 6.28 6.12 45.96
N ARG A 79 5.66 6.62 47.03
CA ARG A 79 4.45 6.05 47.63
C ARG A 79 3.23 6.75 47.04
N GLY A 80 2.32 5.95 46.47
CA GLY A 80 0.89 6.22 46.41
C GLY A 80 0.46 7.50 45.67
N GLY A 81 0.21 7.37 44.38
CA GLY A 81 -0.57 8.33 43.59
C GLY A 81 -0.92 7.70 42.26
N THR A 82 -2.19 7.38 42.05
CA THR A 82 -2.72 6.92 40.76
C THR A 82 -2.54 8.05 39.74
N PHE A 83 -1.71 7.82 38.72
CA PHE A 83 -1.61 8.72 37.57
C PHE A 83 -2.59 8.24 36.50
N ILE A 84 -3.77 8.84 36.46
CA ILE A 84 -4.69 8.67 35.33
C ILE A 84 -4.05 9.38 34.13
N THR A 85 -3.45 8.64 33.21
CA THR A 85 -3.18 9.16 31.86
C THR A 85 -4.50 9.25 31.10
N ALA A 86 -5.23 10.34 31.36
CA ALA A 86 -6.15 10.84 30.35
C ALA A 86 -5.33 11.15 29.10
N GLN A 87 -5.69 10.54 27.96
CA GLN A 87 -5.27 10.96 26.63
C GLN A 87 -5.84 12.36 26.35
N ASN A 88 -5.35 13.36 27.09
CA ASN A 88 -5.38 14.73 26.64
C ASN A 88 -4.19 14.87 25.72
N VAL A 89 -4.46 15.26 24.47
CA VAL A 89 -3.45 15.82 23.56
C VAL A 89 -2.99 17.14 24.20
N THR A 90 -2.11 17.05 25.19
CA THR A 90 -1.33 18.17 25.67
C THR A 90 -0.24 18.38 24.64
N ASN A 91 -0.39 19.42 23.82
CA ASN A 91 0.69 19.96 22.99
C ASN A 91 1.82 20.39 23.92
N ASP A 92 2.74 19.47 24.21
CA ASP A 92 3.96 19.74 24.95
C ASP A 92 4.92 20.47 24.00
N TYR A 93 4.78 21.79 23.92
CA TYR A 93 5.64 22.66 23.13
C TYR A 93 7.02 22.72 23.78
N ARG A 94 7.91 21.81 23.34
CA ARG A 94 9.33 21.91 23.67
C ARG A 94 9.89 23.19 23.04
N HIS A 95 10.28 24.15 23.87
CA HIS A 95 10.98 25.36 23.42
C HIS A 95 12.17 24.98 22.52
N GLY A 96 12.15 25.42 21.25
CA GLY A 96 13.22 25.16 20.27
C GLY A 96 12.88 24.15 19.17
N GLU A 97 11.67 23.62 19.11
CA GLU A 97 11.25 22.74 18.01
C GLU A 97 10.96 23.54 16.71
N THR A 98 11.62 23.16 15.60
CA THR A 98 11.36 23.78 14.28
C THR A 98 10.00 23.40 13.74
N GLY A 99 9.36 24.27 12.94
CA GLY A 99 8.05 24.01 12.35
C GLY A 99 7.98 22.75 11.50
N ILE A 100 9.09 22.36 10.86
CA ILE A 100 9.20 21.09 10.14
C ILE A 100 9.04 19.87 11.06
N ASN A 101 9.57 19.91 12.28
CA ASN A 101 9.42 18.81 13.25
C ASN A 101 7.98 18.71 13.77
N ILE A 102 7.33 19.86 13.96
CA ILE A 102 5.91 19.91 14.32
C ILE A 102 5.07 19.33 13.17
N LEU A 103 5.36 19.74 11.93
CA LEU A 103 4.66 19.27 10.73
C LEU A 103 4.77 17.75 10.56
N HIS A 104 5.97 17.19 10.80
CA HIS A 104 6.24 15.75 10.71
C HIS A 104 5.26 14.90 11.55
N ARG A 105 4.74 15.43 12.67
CA ARG A 105 3.79 14.70 13.54
C ARG A 105 2.43 14.44 12.88
N GLY A 106 2.07 15.18 11.84
CA GLY A 106 0.83 15.00 11.09
C GLY A 106 1.02 14.39 9.70
N VAL A 107 2.19 13.82 9.42
CA VAL A 107 2.52 13.20 8.13
C VAL A 107 2.13 11.73 8.14
N ALA A 108 1.59 11.24 7.02
CA ALA A 108 1.42 9.83 6.74
C ALA A 108 2.58 9.36 5.85
N LEU A 109 3.65 8.86 6.47
CA LEU A 109 4.85 8.40 5.73
C LEU A 109 4.53 7.19 4.84
N GLU A 110 3.48 6.44 5.17
CA GLU A 110 3.05 5.28 4.38
C GLU A 110 2.38 5.68 3.06
N ALA A 111 1.92 6.94 2.96
CA ALA A 111 1.22 7.48 1.78
C ALA A 111 2.18 7.95 0.68
N LEU A 112 3.49 7.85 0.91
CA LEU A 112 4.51 8.42 0.03
C LEU A 112 4.85 7.49 -1.13
N HIS A 113 5.28 8.09 -2.25
CA HIS A 113 5.77 7.33 -3.41
C HIS A 113 7.15 6.70 -3.17
N ASP A 114 7.80 6.89 -2.04
CA ASP A 114 9.04 6.20 -1.69
C ASP A 114 8.91 5.38 -0.41
N SER A 115 7.67 5.15 0.05
CA SER A 115 7.41 4.28 1.20
C SER A 115 7.74 2.83 0.88
N ALA A 116 8.35 2.15 1.87
CA ALA A 116 8.55 0.72 1.86
C ALA A 116 7.21 -0.05 1.81
N ASP A 117 6.13 0.53 2.34
CA ASP A 117 4.79 -0.09 2.36
C ASP A 117 4.16 -0.20 0.96
N SER A 118 4.76 0.45 -0.02
CA SER A 118 4.34 0.35 -1.42
C SER A 118 5.22 -0.62 -2.22
N PHE A 119 6.11 -1.39 -1.57
CA PHE A 119 6.96 -2.35 -2.27
C PHE A 119 6.27 -3.72 -2.50
N PRO A 120 6.34 -4.30 -3.71
CA PRO A 120 6.90 -3.73 -4.94
C PRO A 120 5.97 -2.65 -5.51
N GLN A 121 6.56 -1.54 -5.98
CA GLN A 121 5.79 -0.41 -6.48
C GLN A 121 5.02 -0.78 -7.74
N PRO A 122 3.73 -0.41 -7.86
CA PRO A 122 3.01 -0.65 -9.10
C PRO A 122 3.63 0.25 -10.18
N ARG A 123 4.29 -0.33 -11.17
CA ARG A 123 4.89 0.41 -12.29
C ARG A 123 4.24 -0.02 -13.59
N CYS A 124 4.21 0.89 -14.57
CA CYS A 124 3.92 0.49 -15.94
C CYS A 124 4.98 -0.54 -16.38
N HIS A 125 4.51 -1.59 -17.05
CA HIS A 125 5.42 -2.55 -17.68
C HIS A 125 6.31 -1.84 -18.70
N PRO A 126 7.60 -2.20 -18.85
CA PRO A 126 8.49 -1.57 -19.80
C PRO A 126 7.86 -1.37 -21.17
N GLU A 127 8.05 -0.17 -21.73
CA GLU A 127 7.55 0.24 -23.04
C GLU A 127 6.02 0.19 -23.22
N THR A 128 5.23 0.05 -22.16
CA THR A 128 3.77 0.20 -22.20
C THR A 128 3.35 1.60 -21.77
N ARG A 129 2.14 2.03 -22.14
CA ARG A 129 1.54 3.30 -21.69
C ARG A 129 2.36 4.57 -22.00
N GLN A 130 3.33 4.49 -22.92
CA GLN A 130 4.30 5.56 -23.19
C GLN A 130 3.62 6.87 -23.56
N LYS A 131 2.71 6.83 -24.54
CA LYS A 131 1.95 8.02 -24.96
C LYS A 131 1.21 8.70 -23.80
N MET A 132 0.66 7.92 -22.87
CA MET A 132 -0.04 8.47 -21.70
C MET A 132 0.94 9.14 -20.75
N LEU A 133 2.07 8.47 -20.44
CA LEU A 133 3.12 9.04 -19.60
C LEU A 133 3.70 10.32 -20.21
N ASP A 134 3.85 10.39 -21.54
CA ASP A 134 4.37 11.55 -22.24
C ASP A 134 3.38 12.72 -22.18
N ASN A 135 2.08 12.48 -22.34
CA ASN A 135 1.06 13.51 -22.18
C ASN A 135 1.01 14.07 -20.74
N LEU A 136 1.11 13.19 -19.73
CA LEU A 136 1.11 13.61 -18.33
C LEU A 136 2.39 14.38 -17.97
N TRP A 137 3.52 13.95 -18.52
CA TRP A 137 4.78 14.67 -18.42
C TRP A 137 4.68 16.07 -19.02
N GLU A 138 4.11 16.20 -20.22
CA GLU A 138 3.90 17.48 -20.90
C GLU A 138 3.06 18.40 -20.02
N PHE A 139 1.90 17.94 -19.53
CA PHE A 139 1.08 18.73 -18.59
C PHE A 139 1.87 19.19 -17.35
N ALA A 140 2.65 18.29 -16.75
CA ALA A 140 3.35 18.57 -15.51
C ALA A 140 4.54 19.54 -15.69
N THR A 141 5.12 19.60 -16.89
CA THR A 141 6.35 20.35 -17.17
C THR A 141 6.17 21.53 -18.13
N ASP A 142 4.99 21.69 -18.73
CA ASP A 142 4.68 22.80 -19.62
C ASP A 142 4.92 24.16 -18.95
N ALA A 143 5.52 25.07 -19.72
CA ALA A 143 5.93 26.41 -19.28
C ALA A 143 4.77 27.41 -19.31
N GLU A 144 3.75 27.20 -20.15
CA GLU A 144 2.57 28.08 -20.26
C GLU A 144 1.23 27.32 -20.18
N PRO A 145 0.97 26.56 -19.10
CA PRO A 145 -0.18 25.69 -19.04
C PRO A 145 -1.44 26.49 -18.75
N ARG A 146 -2.49 26.18 -19.48
CA ARG A 146 -3.81 26.81 -19.34
C ARG A 146 -4.54 26.32 -18.09
N ASP A 147 -4.30 25.07 -17.70
CA ASP A 147 -4.94 24.40 -16.57
C ASP A 147 -3.94 24.12 -15.45
N GLN A 148 -4.37 24.29 -14.19
CA GLN A 148 -3.54 24.04 -13.00
C GLN A 148 -3.73 22.63 -12.45
N VAL A 149 -4.86 22.01 -12.76
CA VAL A 149 -5.25 20.70 -12.23
C VAL A 149 -5.61 19.76 -13.38
N LEU A 150 -4.98 18.60 -13.42
CA LEU A 150 -5.31 17.51 -14.33
C LEU A 150 -5.93 16.38 -13.54
N TRP A 151 -7.03 15.84 -14.06
CA TRP A 151 -7.72 14.68 -13.51
C TRP A 151 -7.55 13.47 -14.42
N LEU A 152 -6.73 12.51 -13.99
CA LEU A 152 -6.54 11.22 -14.64
C LEU A 152 -7.61 10.25 -14.16
N HIS A 153 -8.57 9.94 -15.01
CA HIS A 153 -9.69 9.09 -14.67
C HIS A 153 -9.70 7.80 -15.46
N GLY A 154 -10.31 6.77 -14.86
CA GLY A 154 -10.47 5.48 -15.51
C GLY A 154 -11.09 4.48 -14.55
N PRO A 155 -11.66 3.38 -15.07
CA PRO A 155 -12.28 2.37 -14.23
C PRO A 155 -11.25 1.74 -13.28
N ALA A 156 -11.78 1.02 -12.30
CA ALA A 156 -11.01 0.07 -11.52
C ALA A 156 -10.23 -0.86 -12.48
N GLY A 157 -8.92 -0.99 -12.29
CA GLY A 157 -8.10 -1.98 -13.02
C GLY A 157 -7.49 -1.45 -14.31
N ALA A 158 -7.73 -0.18 -14.62
CA ALA A 158 -7.17 0.49 -15.80
C ALA A 158 -5.64 0.72 -15.70
N GLY A 159 -5.07 0.61 -14.50
CA GLY A 159 -3.64 0.83 -14.24
C GLY A 159 -3.27 2.27 -13.85
N LYS A 160 -4.23 3.07 -13.35
CA LYS A 160 -4.00 4.47 -12.93
C LYS A 160 -2.82 4.61 -11.98
N SER A 161 -2.81 3.86 -10.87
CA SER A 161 -1.71 3.91 -9.89
C SER A 161 -0.37 3.55 -10.51
N ALA A 162 -0.32 2.55 -11.41
CA ALA A 162 0.91 2.19 -12.13
C ALA A 162 1.43 3.30 -13.06
N ILE A 163 0.51 4.03 -13.71
CA ILE A 163 0.84 5.21 -14.53
C ILE A 163 1.36 6.34 -13.65
N ILE A 164 0.65 6.65 -12.57
CA ILE A 164 1.03 7.71 -11.64
C ILE A 164 2.41 7.44 -11.01
N TRP A 165 2.65 6.22 -10.57
CA TRP A 165 3.93 5.81 -10.02
C TRP A 165 5.07 5.95 -11.04
N SER A 166 4.89 5.46 -12.26
CA SER A 166 5.90 5.64 -13.32
C SER A 166 6.13 7.12 -13.66
N LEU A 167 5.12 7.97 -13.55
CA LEU A 167 5.28 9.42 -13.71
C LEU A 167 6.06 10.03 -12.54
N CYS A 168 5.76 9.64 -11.29
CA CYS A 168 6.51 10.08 -10.11
C CYS A 168 8.00 9.78 -10.25
N GLU A 169 8.36 8.59 -10.72
CA GLU A 169 9.77 8.21 -10.95
C GLU A 169 10.43 9.09 -12.00
N ARG A 170 9.78 9.26 -13.17
CA ARG A 170 10.29 10.17 -14.23
C ARG A 170 10.50 11.60 -13.70
N LEU A 171 9.54 12.12 -12.94
CA LEU A 171 9.62 13.46 -12.37
C LEU A 171 10.67 13.57 -11.27
N GLN A 172 10.86 12.54 -10.46
CA GLN A 172 11.90 12.51 -9.43
C GLN A 172 13.30 12.48 -10.07
N ASP A 173 13.52 11.64 -11.08
CA ASP A 173 14.79 11.54 -11.80
C ASP A 173 15.17 12.87 -12.46
N ALA A 174 14.17 13.62 -12.91
CA ALA A 174 14.34 14.97 -13.46
C ALA A 174 14.43 16.09 -12.41
N GLY A 175 14.30 15.77 -11.12
CA GLY A 175 14.31 16.76 -10.03
C GLY A 175 13.10 17.71 -10.04
N ARG A 176 11.97 17.26 -10.60
CA ARG A 176 10.74 18.05 -10.79
C ARG A 176 9.61 17.68 -9.83
N LEU A 177 9.63 16.46 -9.28
CA LEU A 177 8.59 16.02 -8.35
C LEU A 177 8.65 16.83 -7.05
N GLY A 178 7.56 17.52 -6.73
CA GLY A 178 7.41 18.26 -5.47
C GLY A 178 6.93 17.36 -4.33
N ALA A 179 5.75 16.75 -4.52
CA ALA A 179 5.14 15.85 -3.55
C ALA A 179 4.19 14.86 -4.23
N ALA A 180 3.96 13.72 -3.58
CA ALA A 180 2.94 12.77 -3.99
C ALA A 180 2.25 12.16 -2.77
N PHE A 181 0.95 11.84 -2.89
CA PHE A 181 0.16 11.19 -1.85
C PHE A 181 -0.71 10.09 -2.47
N PHE A 182 -0.61 8.88 -1.92
CA PHE A 182 -1.32 7.69 -2.40
C PHE A 182 -2.36 7.25 -1.37
N PHE A 183 -3.63 7.54 -1.64
CA PHE A 183 -4.72 7.01 -0.85
C PHE A 183 -4.74 5.48 -0.91
N LYS A 184 -5.26 4.86 0.15
CA LYS A 184 -5.49 3.42 0.21
C LYS A 184 -6.70 3.13 1.08
N ARG A 185 -7.75 2.55 0.50
CA ARG A 185 -9.00 2.25 1.22
C ARG A 185 -8.74 1.33 2.41
N GLY A 186 -9.36 1.60 3.56
CA GLY A 186 -9.24 0.80 4.78
C GLY A 186 -7.92 0.98 5.55
N HIS A 187 -6.93 1.67 4.98
CA HIS A 187 -5.67 1.94 5.67
C HIS A 187 -5.82 3.09 6.69
N SER A 188 -5.32 2.91 7.91
CA SER A 188 -5.51 3.86 9.02
C SER A 188 -5.05 5.30 8.75
N THR A 189 -3.93 5.48 8.03
CA THR A 189 -3.34 6.80 7.72
C THR A 189 -3.56 7.25 6.28
N ARG A 190 -3.79 6.30 5.36
CA ARG A 190 -3.93 6.55 3.91
C ARG A 190 -5.39 6.52 3.44
N GLY A 191 -6.30 6.06 4.28
CA GLY A 191 -7.73 5.98 3.97
C GLY A 191 -8.46 7.30 4.17
N ASN A 192 -7.90 8.27 4.88
CA ASN A 192 -8.58 9.55 5.14
C ASN A 192 -7.71 10.77 4.79
N ALA A 193 -8.38 11.90 4.59
CA ALA A 193 -7.75 13.14 4.13
C ALA A 193 -7.01 13.93 5.22
N ARG A 194 -7.02 13.49 6.49
CA ARG A 194 -6.51 14.28 7.63
C ARG A 194 -5.03 14.60 7.48
N ALA A 195 -4.25 13.68 6.93
CA ALA A 195 -2.82 13.81 6.73
C ALA A 195 -2.44 14.28 5.30
N LEU A 196 -3.40 14.53 4.40
CA LEU A 196 -3.13 14.79 2.98
C LEU A 196 -2.21 16.00 2.80
N PHE A 197 -2.66 17.18 3.23
CA PHE A 197 -1.94 18.42 2.93
C PHE A 197 -0.76 18.68 3.86
N SER A 198 -0.76 18.15 5.08
CA SER A 198 0.42 18.14 5.95
C SER A 198 1.56 17.30 5.35
N THR A 199 1.24 16.12 4.81
CA THR A 199 2.19 15.23 4.13
C THR A 199 2.75 15.90 2.87
N ILE A 200 1.87 16.47 2.04
CA ILE A 200 2.29 17.20 0.84
C ILE A 200 3.20 18.38 1.21
N ALA A 201 2.83 19.20 2.19
CA ALA A 201 3.65 20.34 2.62
C ALA A 201 5.02 19.91 3.17
N TYR A 202 5.06 18.82 3.92
CA TYR A 202 6.32 18.26 4.41
C TYR A 202 7.23 17.85 3.25
N HIS A 203 6.69 17.19 2.22
CA HIS A 203 7.44 16.78 1.04
C HIS A 203 7.95 17.95 0.22
N LEU A 204 7.11 18.97 0.01
CA LEU A 204 7.51 20.21 -0.64
C LEU A 204 8.68 20.87 0.11
N ALA A 205 8.63 20.92 1.45
CA ALA A 205 9.71 21.48 2.25
C ALA A 205 11.03 20.68 2.15
N LEU A 206 10.97 19.37 1.93
CA LEU A 206 12.16 18.53 1.78
C LEU A 206 12.75 18.57 0.36
N ARG A 207 11.90 18.59 -0.67
CA ARG A 207 12.30 18.46 -2.07
C ARG A 207 12.58 19.81 -2.73
N ILE A 208 11.93 20.88 -2.26
CA ILE A 208 12.04 22.23 -2.83
C ILE A 208 12.64 23.17 -1.78
N SER A 209 13.93 23.44 -1.92
CA SER A 209 14.75 24.15 -0.92
C SER A 209 14.17 25.50 -0.48
N TRP A 210 13.59 26.28 -1.40
CA TRP A 210 13.03 27.59 -1.11
C TRP A 210 11.67 27.53 -0.39
N LEU A 211 10.99 26.37 -0.37
CA LEU A 211 9.74 26.16 0.37
C LEU A 211 9.96 25.76 1.83
N LYS A 212 11.15 25.25 2.19
CA LYS A 212 11.44 24.77 3.54
C LYS A 212 11.21 25.83 4.62
N ALA A 213 11.83 27.00 4.46
CA ALA A 213 11.72 28.09 5.42
C ALA A 213 10.30 28.65 5.56
N PRO A 214 9.57 29.03 4.48
CA PRO A 214 8.22 29.55 4.62
C PRO A 214 7.23 28.53 5.20
N ILE A 215 7.36 27.25 4.87
CA ILE A 215 6.52 26.19 5.47
C ILE A 215 6.83 26.03 6.96
N SER A 216 8.11 25.99 7.34
CA SER A 216 8.51 25.93 8.76
C SER A 216 7.94 27.12 9.54
N GLN A 217 8.09 28.33 9.01
CA GLN A 217 7.62 29.55 9.66
C GLN A 217 6.09 29.57 9.83
N ALA A 218 5.33 29.08 8.83
CA ALA A 218 3.89 28.98 8.92
C ALA A 218 3.45 28.10 10.10
N VAL A 219 4.11 26.96 10.29
CA VAL A 219 3.84 26.03 11.39
C VAL A 219 4.34 26.55 12.73
N GLU A 220 5.50 27.22 12.78
CA GLU A 220 6.00 27.85 14.01
C GLU A 220 5.06 28.96 14.51
N ASN A 221 4.51 29.75 13.59
CA ASN A 221 3.56 30.81 13.91
C ASN A 221 2.19 30.26 14.34
N ASN A 222 1.77 29.12 13.77
CA ASN A 222 0.52 28.47 14.11
C ASN A 222 0.67 26.94 14.10
N PRO A 223 1.11 26.34 15.21
CA PRO A 223 1.31 24.88 15.26
C PRO A 223 0.03 24.06 15.10
N SER A 224 -1.14 24.66 15.37
CA SER A 224 -2.44 24.01 15.16
C SER A 224 -2.78 23.76 13.69
N LEU A 225 -1.98 24.28 12.74
CA LEU A 225 -2.13 24.01 11.31
C LEU A 225 -2.04 22.52 10.99
N VAL A 226 -1.23 21.77 11.71
CA VAL A 226 -1.07 20.32 11.50
C VAL A 226 -2.39 19.54 11.73
N SER A 227 -3.30 20.09 12.53
CA SER A 227 -4.62 19.52 12.81
C SER A 227 -5.78 20.37 12.26
N SER A 228 -5.51 21.38 11.45
CA SER A 228 -6.52 22.26 10.87
C SER A 228 -7.30 21.57 9.74
N THR A 229 -8.36 22.21 9.25
CA THR A 229 -9.14 21.67 8.14
C THR A 229 -8.28 21.57 6.87
N PRO A 230 -8.59 20.64 5.94
CA PRO A 230 -7.84 20.49 4.69
C PRO A 230 -7.71 21.79 3.89
N ARG A 231 -8.77 22.62 3.88
CA ARG A 231 -8.76 23.92 3.21
C ARG A 231 -7.74 24.89 3.80
N ILE A 232 -7.66 24.98 5.13
CA ILE A 232 -6.69 25.85 5.82
C ILE A 232 -5.27 25.35 5.59
N GLN A 233 -5.06 24.03 5.67
CA GLN A 233 -3.76 23.42 5.42
C GLN A 233 -3.27 23.70 3.99
N PHE A 234 -4.12 23.49 2.99
CA PHE A 234 -3.76 23.76 1.60
C PHE A 234 -3.40 25.23 1.37
N GLU A 235 -4.22 26.17 1.88
CA GLU A 235 -3.96 27.60 1.70
C GLU A 235 -2.66 28.04 2.40
N GLN A 236 -2.45 27.66 3.67
CA GLN A 236 -1.35 28.20 4.48
C GLN A 236 -0.04 27.42 4.37
N LEU A 237 -0.10 26.10 4.13
CA LEU A 237 1.10 25.26 4.06
C LEU A 237 1.59 25.02 2.63
N ILE A 238 0.74 25.22 1.61
CA ILE A 238 1.10 24.95 0.21
C ILE A 238 1.03 26.24 -0.59
N LEU A 239 -0.17 26.84 -0.73
CA LEU A 239 -0.35 27.99 -1.62
C LEU A 239 0.38 29.25 -1.17
N GLY A 240 0.25 29.62 0.11
CA GLY A 240 0.93 30.77 0.69
C GLY A 240 2.45 30.73 0.45
N PRO A 241 3.14 29.64 0.85
CA PRO A 241 4.55 29.44 0.56
C PRO A 241 4.88 29.48 -0.94
N CYS A 242 4.11 28.81 -1.79
CA CYS A 242 4.38 28.75 -3.23
C CYS A 242 4.16 30.10 -3.94
N ARG A 243 3.28 30.97 -3.43
CA ARG A 243 3.05 32.32 -3.99
C ARG A 243 4.18 33.31 -3.67
N ALA A 244 5.02 33.03 -2.69
CA ALA A 244 6.11 33.94 -2.30
C ALA A 244 7.17 34.11 -3.39
N ARG A 245 7.25 33.19 -4.35
CA ARG A 245 8.22 33.20 -5.44
C ARG A 245 7.59 32.77 -6.76
N THR A 246 7.37 33.74 -7.66
CA THR A 246 6.79 33.50 -8.99
C THR A 246 7.85 33.29 -10.08
N ASP A 247 9.13 33.46 -9.74
CA ASP A 247 10.30 33.25 -10.61
C ASP A 247 10.72 31.77 -10.69
N GLN A 248 10.11 30.91 -9.88
CA GLN A 248 10.44 29.50 -9.77
C GLN A 248 9.53 28.63 -10.63
N ALA A 249 10.04 27.47 -11.03
CA ALA A 249 9.21 26.47 -11.70
C ALA A 249 8.06 26.01 -10.77
N PRO A 250 6.89 25.66 -11.33
CA PRO A 250 5.77 25.18 -10.54
C PRO A 250 6.15 23.90 -9.76
N ALA A 251 5.72 23.83 -8.50
CA ALA A 251 5.81 22.59 -7.73
C ALA A 251 4.79 21.56 -8.24
N ILE A 252 5.22 20.34 -8.52
CA ILE A 252 4.33 19.29 -9.02
C ILE A 252 3.83 18.44 -7.83
N ILE A 253 2.52 18.39 -7.66
CA ILE A 253 1.83 17.64 -6.61
C ILE A 253 0.97 16.56 -7.27
N ILE A 254 1.11 15.32 -6.81
CA ILE A 254 0.34 14.19 -7.33
C ILE A 254 -0.50 13.57 -6.20
N ILE A 255 -1.76 13.28 -6.48
CA ILE A 255 -2.70 12.64 -5.56
C ILE A 255 -3.31 11.44 -6.27
N ASP A 256 -2.96 10.22 -5.85
CA ASP A 256 -3.49 8.97 -6.41
C ASP A 256 -4.59 8.39 -5.52
N GLY A 257 -5.61 7.80 -6.14
CA GLY A 257 -6.67 7.06 -5.46
C GLY A 257 -7.67 7.93 -4.70
N LEU A 258 -8.06 9.11 -5.20
CA LEU A 258 -9.01 9.98 -4.48
C LEU A 258 -10.34 9.25 -4.14
N ASP A 259 -10.80 8.32 -4.98
CA ASP A 259 -11.97 7.45 -4.74
C ASP A 259 -11.79 6.47 -3.56
N GLU A 260 -10.55 6.27 -3.12
CA GLU A 260 -10.21 5.45 -1.95
C GLU A 260 -10.17 6.26 -0.64
N CYS A 261 -10.29 7.59 -0.72
CA CYS A 261 -10.47 8.43 0.47
C CYS A 261 -11.85 8.20 1.09
N GLU A 262 -11.91 8.04 2.40
CA GLU A 262 -13.13 7.87 3.17
C GLU A 262 -14.04 9.11 3.07
N GLY A 263 -15.30 8.86 2.73
CA GLY A 263 -16.35 9.87 2.73
C GLY A 263 -16.46 10.67 1.43
N GLN A 264 -17.56 10.47 0.71
CA GLN A 264 -17.91 11.20 -0.51
C GLN A 264 -17.81 12.73 -0.35
N GLN A 265 -18.28 13.26 0.78
CA GLN A 265 -18.23 14.70 1.06
C GLN A 265 -16.79 15.23 1.16
N MET A 266 -15.87 14.43 1.71
CA MET A 266 -14.46 14.81 1.82
C MET A 266 -13.78 14.79 0.46
N GLN A 267 -14.05 13.78 -0.37
CA GLN A 267 -13.56 13.72 -1.75
C GLN A 267 -14.00 14.95 -2.56
N GLN A 268 -15.27 15.31 -2.46
CA GLN A 268 -15.79 16.53 -3.09
C GLN A 268 -15.13 17.80 -2.54
N GLU A 269 -14.91 17.90 -1.23
CA GLU A 269 -14.26 19.07 -0.63
C GLU A 269 -12.81 19.20 -1.10
N ILE A 270 -12.06 18.10 -1.19
CA ILE A 270 -10.71 18.10 -1.78
C ILE A 270 -10.77 18.66 -3.20
N LEU A 271 -11.67 18.17 -4.06
CA LEU A 271 -11.78 18.69 -5.43
C LEU A 271 -12.12 20.18 -5.47
N ARG A 272 -13.00 20.67 -4.58
CA ARG A 272 -13.31 22.10 -4.48
C ARG A 272 -12.15 22.94 -3.97
N ILE A 273 -11.32 22.40 -3.07
CA ILE A 273 -10.08 23.05 -2.61
C ILE A 273 -9.13 23.18 -3.79
N LEU A 274 -8.87 22.10 -4.52
CA LEU A 274 -7.95 22.09 -5.66
C LEU A 274 -8.44 23.01 -6.79
N SER A 275 -9.75 23.03 -7.06
CA SER A 275 -10.32 23.89 -8.11
C SER A 275 -10.39 25.37 -7.75
N SER A 276 -10.36 25.71 -6.45
CA SER A 276 -10.36 27.11 -6.00
C SER A 276 -9.04 27.83 -6.31
N TYR A 277 -8.02 27.08 -6.70
CA TYR A 277 -6.74 27.60 -7.15
C TYR A 277 -6.76 27.83 -8.67
N GLN A 278 -7.22 29.01 -9.07
CA GLN A 278 -7.13 29.49 -10.45
C GLN A 278 -6.12 30.65 -10.53
N HIS A 279 -5.38 30.74 -11.65
CA HIS A 279 -4.53 31.89 -12.02
C HIS A 279 -3.17 32.07 -11.31
N HIS A 280 -2.59 31.02 -10.75
CA HIS A 280 -1.22 31.07 -10.22
C HIS A 280 -0.37 29.93 -10.75
N ASN A 281 0.77 30.22 -11.37
CA ASN A 281 1.65 29.23 -11.98
C ASN A 281 2.65 28.59 -11.00
N SER A 282 2.36 28.60 -9.69
CA SER A 282 3.33 28.13 -8.68
C SER A 282 3.16 26.65 -8.31
N VAL A 283 2.04 26.02 -8.66
CA VAL A 283 1.77 24.60 -8.35
C VAL A 283 1.02 23.94 -9.52
N ARG A 284 1.43 22.73 -9.91
CA ARG A 284 0.67 21.84 -10.80
C ARG A 284 0.16 20.65 -10.02
N ILE A 285 -1.11 20.29 -10.22
CA ILE A 285 -1.75 19.24 -9.44
C ILE A 285 -2.28 18.17 -10.39
N LEU A 286 -1.93 16.93 -10.11
CA LEU A 286 -2.36 15.75 -10.84
C LEU A 286 -3.15 14.86 -9.90
N VAL A 287 -4.43 14.66 -10.18
CA VAL A 287 -5.32 13.82 -9.35
C VAL A 287 -5.72 12.60 -10.16
N ALA A 288 -5.54 11.41 -9.61
CA ALA A 288 -6.03 10.18 -10.21
C ALA A 288 -7.16 9.57 -9.39
N SER A 289 -8.24 9.17 -10.07
CA SER A 289 -9.36 8.50 -9.41
C SER A 289 -10.24 7.70 -10.38
N ARG A 290 -11.17 6.93 -9.84
CA ARG A 290 -12.33 6.47 -10.60
C ARG A 290 -13.27 7.63 -10.95
N PRO A 291 -14.01 7.55 -12.06
CA PRO A 291 -15.02 8.53 -12.44
C PRO A 291 -16.34 8.32 -11.67
N GLU A 292 -16.28 8.21 -10.35
CA GLU A 292 -17.49 8.15 -9.51
C GLU A 292 -18.34 9.40 -9.73
N ALA A 293 -19.67 9.27 -9.65
CA ALA A 293 -20.60 10.29 -10.14
C ALA A 293 -20.31 11.69 -9.56
N HIS A 294 -20.08 11.80 -8.25
CA HIS A 294 -19.77 13.08 -7.58
C HIS A 294 -18.39 13.65 -7.88
N ILE A 295 -17.41 12.80 -8.24
CA ILE A 295 -16.09 13.26 -8.70
C ILE A 295 -16.26 13.83 -10.10
N SER A 296 -16.84 13.02 -11.00
CA SER A 296 -17.08 13.38 -12.40
C SER A 296 -17.90 14.66 -12.54
N GLU A 297 -18.92 14.87 -11.69
CA GLU A 297 -19.74 16.07 -11.69
C GLU A 297 -18.91 17.34 -11.41
N ILE A 298 -17.98 17.28 -10.45
CA ILE A 298 -17.15 18.45 -10.10
C ILE A 298 -16.08 18.69 -11.16
N THR A 299 -15.45 17.63 -11.67
CA THR A 299 -14.35 17.72 -12.63
C THR A 299 -14.82 18.05 -14.04
N SER A 300 -16.05 17.69 -14.42
CA SER A 300 -16.59 17.98 -15.77
C SER A 300 -17.24 19.36 -15.88
N ASN A 301 -17.77 19.90 -14.78
CA ASN A 301 -18.53 21.16 -14.80
C ASN A 301 -17.64 22.42 -14.64
N GLY A 302 -16.35 22.27 -14.38
CA GLY A 302 -15.44 23.38 -14.08
C GLY A 302 -14.34 23.55 -15.12
N ALA A 303 -14.07 24.80 -15.51
CA ALA A 303 -12.89 25.17 -16.32
C ALA A 303 -11.54 25.00 -15.56
N ALA A 304 -11.56 24.39 -14.37
CA ALA A 304 -10.39 24.21 -13.52
C ALA A 304 -9.63 22.90 -13.78
N TYR A 305 -10.30 21.92 -14.40
CA TYR A 305 -9.78 20.57 -14.57
C TYR A 305 -9.59 20.22 -16.04
N GLN A 306 -8.40 19.74 -16.37
CA GLN A 306 -8.15 19.03 -17.61
C GLN A 306 -8.36 17.53 -17.39
N ALA A 307 -9.35 16.93 -18.03
CA ALA A 307 -9.66 15.50 -17.86
C ALA A 307 -8.86 14.63 -18.84
N PHE A 308 -8.23 13.57 -18.32
CA PHE A 308 -7.52 12.55 -19.10
C PHE A 308 -8.08 11.18 -18.78
N ASN A 309 -8.60 10.49 -19.79
CA ASN A 309 -9.09 9.13 -19.64
C ASN A 309 -7.97 8.11 -19.83
N VAL A 310 -7.86 7.13 -18.93
CA VAL A 310 -7.00 5.96 -19.13
C VAL A 310 -7.61 5.06 -20.20
N GLU A 311 -7.03 5.09 -21.38
CA GLU A 311 -7.49 4.31 -22.54
C GLU A 311 -7.21 2.81 -22.36
N ARG A 312 -7.95 1.97 -23.09
CA ARG A 312 -7.66 0.54 -23.23
C ARG A 312 -6.52 0.35 -24.22
N SER A 313 -5.72 -0.70 -24.06
CA SER A 313 -4.62 -0.99 -24.98
C SER A 313 -4.38 -2.48 -25.11
N PHE A 314 -4.89 -3.08 -26.19
CA PHE A 314 -4.65 -4.49 -26.51
C PHE A 314 -3.17 -4.75 -26.80
N GLU A 315 -2.49 -3.80 -27.44
CA GLU A 315 -1.08 -3.94 -27.77
C GLU A 315 -0.19 -3.94 -26.52
N ASP A 316 -0.44 -3.01 -25.60
CA ASP A 316 0.30 -2.97 -24.34
C ASP A 316 0.02 -4.22 -23.48
N VAL A 317 -1.23 -4.72 -23.47
CA VAL A 317 -1.58 -5.95 -22.77
C VAL A 317 -0.89 -7.17 -23.39
N ARG A 318 -0.87 -7.27 -24.73
CA ARG A 318 -0.16 -8.34 -25.44
C ARG A 318 1.32 -8.35 -25.07
N ARG A 319 1.97 -7.19 -25.12
CA ARG A 319 3.39 -7.04 -24.73
C ARG A 319 3.63 -7.52 -23.31
N TYR A 320 2.83 -7.04 -22.36
CA TYR A 320 2.90 -7.46 -20.97
C TYR A 320 2.76 -8.97 -20.79
N LEU A 321 1.76 -9.60 -21.43
CA LEU A 321 1.55 -11.04 -21.36
C LEU A 321 2.72 -11.83 -21.96
N VAL A 322 3.25 -11.41 -23.11
CA VAL A 322 4.41 -12.05 -23.75
C VAL A 322 5.62 -12.06 -22.81
N ASP A 323 5.95 -10.91 -22.25
CA ASP A 323 7.11 -10.76 -21.38
C ASP A 323 6.95 -11.54 -20.06
N GLU A 324 5.76 -11.46 -19.45
CA GLU A 324 5.50 -12.15 -18.18
C GLU A 324 5.42 -13.67 -18.35
N PHE A 325 4.83 -14.20 -19.43
CA PHE A 325 4.87 -15.64 -19.68
C PHE A 325 6.29 -16.14 -19.98
N ALA A 326 7.11 -15.33 -20.65
CA ALA A 326 8.52 -15.64 -20.82
C ALA A 326 9.26 -15.67 -19.47
N ARG A 327 8.99 -14.71 -18.57
CA ARG A 327 9.52 -14.69 -17.20
C ARG A 327 9.09 -15.92 -16.41
N ILE A 328 7.80 -16.27 -16.40
CA ILE A 328 7.26 -17.46 -15.72
C ILE A 328 7.96 -18.71 -16.23
N ARG A 329 8.10 -18.88 -17.55
CA ARG A 329 8.77 -20.04 -18.13
C ARG A 329 10.22 -20.17 -17.64
N GLN A 330 10.94 -19.06 -17.51
CA GLN A 330 12.30 -19.03 -16.99
C GLN A 330 12.35 -19.36 -15.49
N ALA A 331 11.50 -18.72 -14.69
CA ALA A 331 11.40 -18.95 -13.24
C ALA A 331 11.04 -20.42 -12.91
N HIS A 332 10.14 -21.01 -13.72
CA HIS A 332 9.69 -22.40 -13.59
C HIS A 332 10.46 -23.37 -14.50
N SER A 333 11.70 -23.07 -14.87
CA SER A 333 12.48 -23.82 -15.89
C SER A 333 12.56 -25.33 -15.65
N ARG A 334 12.56 -25.80 -14.39
CA ARG A 334 12.58 -27.23 -14.05
C ARG A 334 11.28 -27.93 -14.41
N THR A 335 10.13 -27.33 -14.10
CA THR A 335 8.80 -27.90 -14.36
C THR A 335 8.35 -27.64 -15.79
N MET A 336 8.87 -26.59 -16.43
CA MET A 336 8.53 -26.16 -17.80
C MET A 336 9.48 -26.71 -18.89
N ARG A 337 10.50 -27.51 -18.53
CA ARG A 337 11.54 -28.00 -19.47
C ARG A 337 10.98 -28.71 -20.71
N ASN A 338 9.92 -29.50 -20.53
CA ASN A 338 9.32 -30.32 -21.59
C ASN A 338 8.06 -29.68 -22.20
N VAL A 339 7.78 -28.41 -21.87
CA VAL A 339 6.66 -27.68 -22.44
C VAL A 339 7.08 -27.09 -23.80
N PRO A 340 6.29 -27.28 -24.87
CA PRO A 340 6.60 -26.73 -26.19
C PRO A 340 6.85 -25.21 -26.19
N THR A 341 7.65 -24.72 -27.13
CA THR A 341 7.88 -23.29 -27.40
C THR A 341 7.19 -22.88 -28.71
N PRO A 342 6.54 -21.70 -28.76
CA PRO A 342 6.31 -20.76 -27.66
C PRO A 342 5.33 -21.32 -26.61
N TRP A 343 5.42 -20.82 -25.38
CA TRP A 343 4.40 -21.02 -24.35
C TRP A 343 4.04 -19.66 -23.73
N PRO A 344 2.74 -19.32 -23.61
CA PRO A 344 1.60 -20.05 -24.16
C PRO A 344 1.64 -20.15 -25.69
N SER A 345 0.78 -20.98 -26.27
CA SER A 345 0.59 -20.97 -27.73
C SER A 345 0.06 -19.63 -28.20
N HIS A 346 0.23 -19.31 -29.48
CA HIS A 346 -0.26 -18.03 -30.03
C HIS A 346 -1.78 -17.88 -29.86
N GLU A 347 -2.55 -18.96 -30.06
CA GLU A 347 -4.00 -18.97 -29.89
C GLU A 347 -4.42 -18.71 -28.43
N GLU A 348 -3.76 -19.36 -27.47
CA GLU A 348 -3.97 -19.10 -26.05
C GLU A 348 -3.64 -17.65 -25.68
N LEU A 349 -2.53 -17.10 -26.20
CA LEU A 349 -2.13 -15.72 -25.96
C LEU A 349 -3.18 -14.72 -26.48
N GLU A 350 -3.60 -14.86 -27.74
CA GLU A 350 -4.58 -13.95 -28.33
C GLU A 350 -5.94 -14.08 -27.63
N THR A 351 -6.33 -15.29 -27.21
CA THR A 351 -7.54 -15.48 -26.38
C THR A 351 -7.47 -14.67 -25.08
N LEU A 352 -6.32 -14.65 -24.39
CA LEU A 352 -6.14 -13.88 -23.17
C LEU A 352 -6.13 -12.36 -23.44
N VAL A 353 -5.53 -11.94 -24.54
CA VAL A 353 -5.53 -10.53 -24.98
C VAL A 353 -6.96 -10.07 -25.25
N ASP A 354 -7.74 -10.86 -25.98
CA ASP A 354 -9.13 -10.55 -26.28
C ASP A 354 -9.99 -10.53 -25.01
N LYS A 355 -9.88 -11.56 -24.14
CA LYS A 355 -10.58 -11.61 -22.86
C LYS A 355 -10.24 -10.44 -21.93
N SER A 356 -9.04 -9.86 -22.04
CA SER A 356 -8.67 -8.69 -21.24
C SER A 356 -9.50 -7.44 -21.56
N SER A 357 -10.14 -7.38 -22.73
CA SER A 357 -10.76 -6.17 -23.28
C SER A 357 -9.84 -4.94 -23.23
N GLY A 358 -8.51 -5.16 -23.33
CA GLY A 358 -7.50 -4.12 -23.25
C GLY A 358 -7.26 -3.55 -21.84
N HIS A 359 -7.70 -4.22 -20.77
CA HIS A 359 -7.42 -3.85 -19.38
C HIS A 359 -6.33 -4.72 -18.77
N PHE A 360 -5.36 -4.07 -18.13
CA PHE A 360 -4.24 -4.72 -17.49
C PHE A 360 -4.63 -5.62 -16.32
N ILE A 361 -5.70 -5.29 -15.61
CA ILE A 361 -6.12 -6.09 -14.45
C ILE A 361 -6.39 -7.55 -14.77
N TYR A 362 -7.02 -7.83 -15.92
CA TYR A 362 -7.26 -9.20 -16.34
C TYR A 362 -5.94 -9.92 -16.54
N ALA A 363 -5.05 -9.32 -17.34
CA ALA A 363 -3.75 -9.88 -17.65
C ALA A 363 -2.90 -10.09 -16.40
N SER A 364 -2.83 -9.10 -15.50
CA SER A 364 -2.03 -9.21 -14.27
C SER A 364 -2.60 -10.23 -13.29
N THR A 365 -3.93 -10.36 -13.21
CA THR A 365 -4.59 -11.41 -12.41
C THR A 365 -4.27 -12.81 -12.97
N VAL A 366 -4.32 -12.98 -14.30
CA VAL A 366 -3.92 -14.22 -14.99
C VAL A 366 -2.46 -14.56 -14.68
N ILE A 367 -1.55 -13.60 -14.87
CA ILE A 367 -0.11 -13.80 -14.61
C ILE A 367 0.13 -14.19 -13.15
N LYS A 368 -0.46 -13.48 -12.18
CA LYS A 368 -0.35 -13.83 -10.75
C LYS A 368 -0.86 -15.24 -10.46
N PHE A 369 -2.03 -15.61 -11.01
CA PHE A 369 -2.62 -16.93 -10.79
C PHE A 369 -1.78 -18.07 -11.39
N VAL A 370 -1.19 -17.83 -12.56
CA VAL A 370 -0.34 -18.80 -13.26
C VAL A 370 1.04 -18.93 -12.63
N ASP A 371 1.61 -17.84 -12.10
CA ASP A 371 2.90 -17.80 -11.43
C ASP A 371 2.85 -18.23 -9.95
N ASP A 372 2.03 -19.22 -9.63
CA ASP A 372 1.98 -19.78 -8.28
C ASP A 372 3.10 -20.81 -8.09
N PRO A 373 4.01 -20.65 -7.11
CA PRO A 373 5.11 -21.58 -6.88
C PRO A 373 4.65 -22.98 -6.46
N ASN A 374 3.41 -23.14 -5.97
CA ASN A 374 2.87 -24.41 -5.50
C ASN A 374 2.24 -25.24 -6.63
N PHE A 375 2.00 -24.66 -7.81
CA PHE A 375 1.28 -25.31 -8.90
C PHE A 375 2.07 -25.30 -10.21
N ARG A 376 1.65 -26.14 -11.16
CA ARG A 376 2.25 -26.15 -12.50
C ARG A 376 1.63 -25.01 -13.34
N PRO A 377 2.44 -24.11 -13.94
CA PRO A 377 1.92 -23.01 -14.75
C PRO A 377 1.00 -23.47 -15.88
N THR A 378 1.33 -24.57 -16.56
CA THR A 378 0.50 -25.13 -17.65
C THR A 378 -0.88 -25.58 -17.18
N LYS A 379 -0.99 -26.10 -15.94
CA LYS A 379 -2.27 -26.51 -15.37
C LYS A 379 -3.11 -25.31 -14.94
N ARG A 380 -2.50 -24.29 -14.34
CA ARG A 380 -3.17 -23.04 -13.98
C ARG A 380 -3.68 -22.31 -15.24
N LEU A 381 -2.86 -22.20 -16.28
CA LEU A 381 -3.27 -21.61 -17.56
C LEU A 381 -4.44 -22.39 -18.17
N GLY A 382 -4.38 -23.73 -18.15
CA GLY A 382 -5.46 -24.57 -18.66
C GLY A 382 -6.80 -24.40 -17.95
N ILE A 383 -6.83 -23.96 -16.69
CA ILE A 383 -8.08 -23.62 -15.97
C ILE A 383 -8.73 -22.39 -16.60
N ILE A 384 -7.93 -21.38 -16.95
CA ILE A 384 -8.41 -20.11 -17.49
C ILE A 384 -8.87 -20.24 -18.95
N VAL A 385 -8.08 -20.97 -19.76
CA VAL A 385 -8.38 -21.15 -21.19
C VAL A 385 -9.40 -22.26 -21.44
N GLY A 386 -9.38 -23.34 -20.66
CA GLY A 386 -10.09 -24.59 -20.96
C GLY A 386 -11.55 -24.65 -20.51
N ASN A 387 -12.04 -23.69 -19.72
CA ASN A 387 -13.42 -23.65 -19.24
C ASN A 387 -14.07 -22.31 -19.63
N PRO A 388 -14.61 -22.17 -20.85
CA PRO A 388 -15.58 -21.11 -21.09
C PRO A 388 -16.80 -21.42 -20.23
N ILE A 389 -17.02 -20.63 -19.17
CA ILE A 389 -18.34 -20.56 -18.56
C ILE A 389 -19.18 -19.78 -19.57
N ASP A 390 -20.28 -20.37 -20.05
CA ASP A 390 -21.25 -19.67 -20.90
C ASP A 390 -21.79 -18.45 -20.15
N SER A 391 -21.08 -17.33 -20.21
CA SER A 391 -21.53 -16.09 -19.62
C SER A 391 -22.46 -15.42 -20.62
N GLU A 392 -23.76 -15.53 -20.38
CA GLU A 392 -24.82 -14.76 -21.07
C GLU A 392 -24.69 -13.22 -20.87
N TYR A 393 -23.65 -12.76 -20.17
CA TYR A 393 -23.46 -11.37 -19.77
C TYR A 393 -22.45 -10.67 -20.67
N ASP A 394 -22.96 -9.94 -21.65
CA ASP A 394 -22.22 -9.00 -22.52
C ASP A 394 -21.87 -7.72 -21.75
N THR A 395 -21.22 -7.86 -20.58
CA THR A 395 -20.78 -6.72 -19.76
C THR A 395 -19.29 -6.44 -20.00
N PRO A 396 -18.83 -5.17 -19.87
CA PRO A 396 -17.42 -4.81 -20.04
C PRO A 396 -16.44 -5.51 -19.09
N PHE A 397 -16.94 -6.17 -18.04
CA PHE A 397 -16.18 -6.92 -17.05
C PHE A 397 -16.50 -8.42 -17.04
N GLY A 398 -17.34 -8.94 -17.94
CA GLY A 398 -17.80 -10.33 -17.90
C GLY A 398 -16.65 -11.35 -17.88
N ALA A 399 -15.63 -11.14 -18.70
CA ALA A 399 -14.42 -12.00 -18.70
C ALA A 399 -13.60 -11.88 -17.41
N LEU A 400 -13.59 -10.72 -16.75
CA LEU A 400 -12.90 -10.53 -15.48
C LEU A 400 -13.68 -11.18 -14.33
N ASP A 401 -15.01 -11.08 -14.35
CA ASP A 401 -15.90 -11.73 -13.38
C ASP A 401 -15.86 -13.26 -13.53
N GLU A 402 -15.77 -13.75 -14.78
CA GLU A 402 -15.50 -15.17 -15.08
C GLU A 402 -14.16 -15.59 -14.46
N LEU A 403 -13.09 -14.82 -14.68
CA LEU A 403 -11.77 -15.10 -14.12
C LEU A 403 -11.81 -15.16 -12.59
N TYR A 404 -12.46 -14.19 -11.92
CA TYR A 404 -12.63 -14.22 -10.47
C TYR A 404 -13.39 -15.46 -10.01
N THR A 405 -14.47 -15.80 -10.68
CA THR A 405 -15.28 -17.00 -10.39
C THR A 405 -14.47 -18.29 -10.54
N GLN A 406 -13.65 -18.38 -11.60
CA GLN A 406 -12.76 -19.51 -11.85
C GLN A 406 -11.71 -19.65 -10.73
N ILE A 407 -11.06 -18.56 -10.33
CA ILE A 407 -10.06 -18.54 -9.25
C ILE A 407 -10.70 -18.94 -7.92
N LEU A 408 -11.82 -18.33 -7.56
CA LEU A 408 -12.57 -18.64 -6.34
C LEU A 408 -13.02 -20.10 -6.28
N SER A 409 -13.37 -20.69 -7.44
CA SER A 409 -13.75 -22.10 -7.53
C SER A 409 -12.58 -23.07 -7.37
N THR A 410 -11.33 -22.58 -7.30
CA THR A 410 -10.16 -23.39 -6.97
C THR A 410 -9.95 -23.58 -5.47
N ALA A 411 -10.64 -22.79 -4.64
CA ALA A 411 -10.60 -22.97 -3.19
C ALA A 411 -11.18 -24.33 -2.77
N PRO A 412 -10.71 -24.92 -1.66
CA PRO A 412 -11.20 -26.23 -1.21
C PRO A 412 -12.70 -26.21 -0.91
N LYS A 413 -13.44 -27.25 -1.32
CA LYS A 413 -14.92 -27.28 -1.21
C LYS A 413 -15.49 -27.24 0.21
N ASN A 414 -14.66 -27.51 1.22
CA ASN A 414 -15.06 -27.52 2.62
C ASN A 414 -14.78 -26.20 3.33
N THR A 415 -14.31 -25.16 2.63
CA THR A 415 -14.01 -23.85 3.26
C THR A 415 -15.26 -22.99 3.39
N GLU A 416 -15.39 -22.33 4.54
CA GLU A 416 -16.31 -21.22 4.82
C GLU A 416 -15.94 -19.92 4.06
N LEU A 417 -15.50 -20.07 2.81
CA LEU A 417 -14.83 -19.01 2.04
C LEU A 417 -15.68 -17.74 1.91
N VAL A 418 -16.99 -17.87 1.68
CA VAL A 418 -17.86 -16.69 1.55
C VAL A 418 -17.90 -15.91 2.86
N ASN A 419 -17.91 -16.59 4.01
CA ASN A 419 -17.88 -15.94 5.33
C ASN A 419 -16.53 -15.27 5.60
N ILE A 420 -15.42 -15.90 5.21
CA ILE A 420 -14.07 -15.30 5.26
C ILE A 420 -14.02 -14.04 4.38
N LEU A 421 -14.44 -14.13 3.13
CA LEU A 421 -14.46 -12.99 2.20
C LEU A 421 -15.40 -11.87 2.68
N CYS A 422 -16.53 -12.24 3.29
CA CYS A 422 -17.45 -11.30 3.94
C CYS A 422 -16.77 -10.55 5.08
N ALA A 423 -16.07 -11.25 5.98
CA ALA A 423 -15.32 -10.62 7.06
C ALA A 423 -14.28 -9.61 6.53
N ILE A 424 -13.52 -9.98 5.49
CA ILE A 424 -12.51 -9.09 4.88
C ILE A 424 -13.19 -7.87 4.23
N ALA A 425 -14.29 -8.06 3.50
CA ALA A 425 -14.99 -6.97 2.80
C ALA A 425 -15.62 -5.95 3.76
N TYR A 426 -16.17 -6.39 4.89
CA TYR A 426 -16.78 -5.49 5.88
C TYR A 426 -15.75 -4.85 6.83
N PHE A 427 -14.59 -5.47 7.01
CA PHE A 427 -13.54 -5.01 7.92
C PHE A 427 -12.17 -4.95 7.23
N PRO A 428 -12.03 -4.19 6.13
CA PRO A 428 -10.81 -4.17 5.33
C PRO A 428 -9.63 -3.65 6.16
N GLY A 429 -8.53 -4.40 6.17
CA GLY A 429 -7.32 -4.04 6.90
C GLY A 429 -7.45 -4.06 8.43
N ARG A 430 -8.45 -4.78 8.98
CA ARG A 430 -8.71 -4.81 10.44
C ARG A 430 -8.43 -6.16 11.11
N PHE A 431 -8.49 -7.26 10.36
CA PHE A 431 -8.31 -8.60 10.89
C PHE A 431 -7.18 -9.31 10.17
N SER A 432 -6.40 -10.05 10.94
CA SER A 432 -5.47 -11.06 10.44
C SER A 432 -6.17 -12.37 10.12
N PRO A 433 -5.53 -13.31 9.38
CA PRO A 433 -6.08 -14.64 9.18
C PRO A 433 -6.48 -15.33 10.50
N CYS A 434 -5.65 -15.21 11.54
CA CYS A 434 -5.96 -15.76 12.86
C CYS A 434 -7.17 -15.10 13.53
N ASP A 435 -7.32 -13.78 13.39
CA ASP A 435 -8.50 -13.07 13.93
C ASP A 435 -9.78 -13.53 13.22
N ILE A 436 -9.72 -13.81 11.92
CA ILE A 436 -10.86 -14.32 11.15
C ILE A 436 -11.21 -15.75 11.57
N ASP A 437 -10.22 -16.62 11.77
CA ASP A 437 -10.46 -17.98 12.29
C ASP A 437 -11.18 -17.92 13.63
N GLN A 438 -10.72 -17.05 14.55
CA GLN A 438 -11.36 -16.86 15.84
C GLN A 438 -12.77 -16.28 15.72
N LEU A 439 -12.95 -15.27 14.86
CA LEU A 439 -14.23 -14.59 14.66
C LEU A 439 -15.30 -15.54 14.10
N LEU A 440 -14.91 -16.39 13.17
CA LEU A 440 -15.80 -17.30 12.46
C LEU A 440 -15.86 -18.71 13.08
N GLU A 441 -15.19 -18.91 14.23
CA GLU A 441 -15.12 -20.20 14.94
C GLU A 441 -14.56 -21.34 14.04
N LEU A 442 -13.56 -21.03 13.20
CA LEU A 442 -12.89 -21.98 12.30
C LEU A 442 -11.73 -22.71 12.98
N GLU A 443 -11.21 -23.78 12.35
CA GLU A 443 -9.98 -24.39 12.84
C GLU A 443 -8.77 -23.47 12.56
N PRO A 444 -7.77 -23.39 13.47
CA PRO A 444 -6.59 -22.56 13.25
C PRO A 444 -5.88 -22.89 11.93
N GLY A 445 -5.78 -21.90 11.04
CA GLY A 445 -5.16 -22.01 9.72
C GLY A 445 -6.13 -22.23 8.57
N ASP A 446 -7.45 -22.35 8.82
CA ASP A 446 -8.46 -22.48 7.76
C ASP A 446 -8.52 -21.24 6.87
N THR A 447 -8.43 -20.04 7.46
CA THR A 447 -8.39 -18.79 6.69
C THR A 447 -7.15 -18.73 5.80
N ASP A 448 -5.96 -19.06 6.34
CA ASP A 448 -4.73 -19.13 5.55
C ASP A 448 -4.84 -20.15 4.41
N LEU A 449 -5.42 -21.32 4.68
CA LEU A 449 -5.62 -22.35 3.66
C LEU A 449 -6.55 -21.89 2.55
N ALA A 450 -7.64 -21.20 2.89
CA ALA A 450 -8.58 -20.64 1.93
C ALA A 450 -7.91 -19.54 1.08
N LEU A 451 -7.27 -18.57 1.72
CA LEU A 451 -6.65 -17.43 1.06
C LEU A 451 -5.42 -17.80 0.24
N ARG A 452 -4.70 -18.87 0.60
CA ARG A 452 -3.56 -19.40 -0.19
C ARG A 452 -3.94 -19.72 -1.62
N SER A 453 -5.17 -20.19 -1.86
CA SER A 453 -5.66 -20.48 -3.22
C SER A 453 -6.03 -19.22 -4.01
N LEU A 454 -6.13 -18.07 -3.33
CA LEU A 454 -6.59 -16.78 -3.83
C LEU A 454 -5.47 -15.72 -3.85
N HIS A 455 -4.21 -16.14 -3.84
CA HIS A 455 -3.03 -15.25 -3.81
C HIS A 455 -2.99 -14.25 -4.98
N SER A 456 -3.68 -14.53 -6.09
CA SER A 456 -3.80 -13.60 -7.21
C SER A 456 -4.83 -12.47 -6.97
N LEU A 457 -5.66 -12.59 -5.93
CA LEU A 457 -6.76 -11.67 -5.60
C LEU A 457 -6.53 -10.94 -4.28
N VAL A 458 -5.79 -11.56 -3.36
CA VAL A 458 -5.60 -11.12 -1.98
C VAL A 458 -4.12 -10.90 -1.69
N GLU A 459 -3.85 -9.84 -0.94
CA GLU A 459 -2.53 -9.49 -0.45
C GLU A 459 -2.49 -9.58 1.08
N LEU A 460 -1.38 -10.11 1.61
CA LEU A 460 -1.11 -10.19 3.04
C LEU A 460 -0.03 -9.16 3.35
N GLU A 461 -0.38 -8.11 4.08
CA GLU A 461 0.51 -7.00 4.40
C GLU A 461 1.12 -7.15 5.79
N TRP A 462 2.46 -7.12 5.84
CA TRP A 462 3.23 -7.07 7.08
C TRP A 462 3.34 -5.63 7.58
N ARG A 463 2.88 -5.33 8.79
CA ARG A 463 3.19 -4.04 9.44
C ARG A 463 4.44 -4.13 10.30
N HIS A 464 5.42 -3.26 10.02
CA HIS A 464 6.51 -2.98 10.94
C HIS A 464 6.06 -1.97 12.00
N ALA A 465 5.73 -2.46 13.19
CA ALA A 465 5.78 -1.68 14.41
C ALA A 465 6.57 -2.49 15.46
N ASP A 466 7.20 -1.81 16.41
CA ASP A 466 8.15 -2.37 17.41
C ASP A 466 7.58 -3.48 18.34
N VAL A 467 6.38 -3.99 18.05
CA VAL A 467 5.83 -5.23 18.58
C VAL A 467 5.27 -6.01 17.38
N VAL A 468 5.93 -7.10 17.02
CA VAL A 468 5.50 -8.03 15.97
C VAL A 468 4.13 -8.58 16.34
N TYR A 469 3.03 -8.18 15.67
CA TYR A 469 1.91 -9.05 15.25
C TYR A 469 0.88 -8.35 14.34
N TYR A 470 0.41 -9.16 13.37
CA TYR A 470 -0.78 -9.13 12.51
C TYR A 470 -0.60 -8.71 11.04
N ASP A 471 -0.63 -9.75 10.19
CA ASP A 471 -0.75 -9.71 8.74
C ASP A 471 -2.18 -9.30 8.39
N TYR A 472 -2.40 -8.06 7.96
CA TYR A 472 -3.74 -7.65 7.55
C TYR A 472 -4.01 -8.04 6.12
N ILE A 473 -5.26 -8.45 5.86
CA ILE A 473 -5.69 -8.92 4.56
C ILE A 473 -6.26 -7.74 3.75
N THR A 474 -5.75 -7.54 2.55
CA THR A 474 -6.26 -6.54 1.60
C THR A 474 -6.53 -7.17 0.23
N TRP A 475 -7.36 -6.50 -0.57
CA TRP A 475 -7.56 -6.91 -1.95
C TRP A 475 -6.44 -6.34 -2.81
N HIS A 476 -5.84 -7.16 -3.69
CA HIS A 476 -4.89 -6.66 -4.67
C HIS A 476 -5.49 -5.57 -5.56
N HIS A 477 -6.80 -5.64 -5.79
CA HIS A 477 -7.48 -4.66 -6.60
C HIS A 477 -8.94 -4.49 -6.20
N ALA A 478 -9.38 -3.25 -6.02
CA ALA A 478 -10.72 -2.95 -5.54
C ALA A 478 -11.86 -3.34 -6.51
N SER A 479 -11.59 -3.69 -7.77
CA SER A 479 -12.61 -4.30 -8.64
C SER A 479 -13.05 -5.70 -8.18
N PHE A 480 -12.19 -6.40 -7.42
CA PHE A 480 -12.55 -7.69 -6.85
C PHE A 480 -13.53 -7.51 -5.69
N GLU A 481 -13.31 -6.50 -4.85
CA GLU A 481 -14.31 -6.06 -3.85
C GLU A 481 -15.63 -5.68 -4.54
N ASP A 482 -15.58 -4.88 -5.62
CA ASP A 482 -16.78 -4.51 -6.39
C ASP A 482 -17.51 -5.74 -6.96
N PHE A 483 -16.78 -6.78 -7.34
CA PHE A 483 -17.35 -8.06 -7.80
C PHE A 483 -18.07 -8.77 -6.66
N LEU A 484 -17.42 -8.96 -5.51
CA LEU A 484 -18.00 -9.64 -4.34
C LEU A 484 -19.24 -8.92 -3.79
N CYS A 485 -19.29 -7.59 -3.91
CA CYS A 485 -20.39 -6.75 -3.45
C CYS A 485 -21.54 -6.58 -4.46
N ASP A 486 -21.50 -7.25 -5.62
CA ASP A 486 -22.57 -7.23 -6.62
C ASP A 486 -23.13 -8.65 -6.85
N ALA A 487 -24.37 -8.87 -6.42
CA ALA A 487 -25.03 -10.18 -6.50
C ALA A 487 -25.16 -10.69 -7.94
N SER A 488 -25.30 -9.79 -8.92
CA SER A 488 -25.43 -10.16 -10.33
C SER A 488 -24.10 -10.65 -10.93
N ARG A 489 -22.97 -10.24 -10.33
CA ARG A 489 -21.63 -10.58 -10.79
C ARG A 489 -21.06 -11.78 -10.04
N ALA A 490 -21.09 -11.75 -8.71
CA ALA A 490 -20.47 -12.80 -7.89
C ALA A 490 -21.30 -14.07 -7.73
N GLY A 491 -22.62 -14.01 -7.97
CA GLY A 491 -23.51 -15.16 -7.84
C GLY A 491 -23.37 -15.82 -6.46
N LYS A 492 -22.94 -17.09 -6.44
CA LYS A 492 -22.73 -17.86 -5.20
C LYS A 492 -21.62 -17.33 -4.28
N PHE A 493 -20.76 -16.42 -4.76
CA PHE A 493 -19.67 -15.81 -4.00
C PHE A 493 -20.02 -14.40 -3.49
N TYR A 494 -21.27 -13.96 -3.68
CA TYR A 494 -21.73 -12.64 -3.23
C TYR A 494 -21.67 -12.53 -1.70
N VAL A 495 -21.03 -11.48 -1.19
CA VAL A 495 -20.83 -11.28 0.26
C VAL A 495 -21.85 -10.33 0.91
N GLY A 496 -22.72 -9.71 0.13
CA GLY A 496 -23.72 -8.76 0.64
C GLY A 496 -25.06 -9.39 1.05
N GLU A 497 -25.15 -10.71 1.14
CA GLU A 497 -26.38 -11.40 1.57
C GLU A 497 -26.69 -11.08 3.03
N LEU A 498 -27.95 -10.75 3.33
CA LEU A 498 -28.35 -10.34 4.68
C LEU A 498 -28.05 -11.43 5.71
N ALA A 499 -28.20 -12.70 5.35
CA ALA A 499 -27.89 -13.84 6.21
C ALA A 499 -26.40 -13.83 6.63
N SER A 500 -25.48 -13.79 5.66
CA SER A 500 -24.04 -13.73 5.92
C SER A 500 -23.65 -12.51 6.76
N ARG A 501 -24.28 -11.35 6.52
CA ARG A 501 -24.06 -10.15 7.34
C ARG A 501 -24.55 -10.30 8.77
N MET A 502 -25.69 -10.95 8.97
CA MET A 502 -26.24 -11.21 10.30
C MET A 502 -25.41 -12.23 11.06
N ASP A 503 -24.90 -13.26 10.38
CA ASP A 503 -24.02 -14.25 10.99
C ASP A 503 -22.66 -13.62 11.36
N LEU A 504 -22.07 -12.82 10.48
CA LEU A 504 -20.86 -12.05 10.80
C LEU A 504 -21.10 -11.09 11.99
N ALA A 505 -22.23 -10.38 12.03
CA ALA A 505 -22.57 -9.52 13.15
C ALA A 505 -22.74 -10.30 14.46
N ARG A 506 -23.33 -11.50 14.41
CA ARG A 506 -23.45 -12.39 15.57
C ARG A 506 -22.07 -12.87 16.04
N SER A 507 -21.22 -13.30 15.11
CA SER A 507 -19.83 -13.67 15.38
C SER A 507 -19.06 -12.55 16.08
N VAL A 508 -19.17 -11.31 15.59
CA VAL A 508 -18.55 -10.14 16.24
C VAL A 508 -19.09 -9.94 17.65
N LEU A 509 -20.40 -10.00 17.85
CA LEU A 509 -21.02 -9.85 19.17
C LEU A 509 -20.60 -10.96 20.14
N ASN A 510 -20.51 -12.21 19.66
CA ASN A 510 -20.05 -13.34 20.45
C ASN A 510 -18.59 -13.16 20.85
N ALA A 511 -17.72 -12.81 19.90
CA ALA A 511 -16.31 -12.50 20.17
C ALA A 511 -16.18 -11.39 21.22
N LEU A 512 -16.93 -10.29 21.08
CA LEU A 512 -16.97 -9.20 22.05
C LEU A 512 -17.49 -9.63 23.43
N SER A 513 -18.45 -10.56 23.49
CA SER A 513 -18.98 -11.09 24.75
C SER A 513 -18.05 -12.09 25.43
N SER A 514 -17.18 -12.75 24.65
CA SER A 514 -16.17 -13.69 25.13
C SER A 514 -14.88 -13.00 25.60
N LEU A 515 -14.68 -11.73 25.21
CA LEU A 515 -13.66 -10.87 25.80
C LEU A 515 -14.06 -10.57 27.24
N ASP A 516 -13.49 -11.32 28.18
CA ASP A 516 -13.59 -11.02 29.60
C ASP A 516 -12.84 -9.70 29.84
N LEU A 517 -13.60 -8.59 29.85
CA LEU A 517 -13.11 -7.22 30.09
C LEU A 517 -12.30 -7.09 31.40
N ALA A 518 -12.35 -8.08 32.30
CA ALA A 518 -11.57 -8.13 33.52
C ALA A 518 -10.18 -8.80 33.36
N HIS A 519 -9.95 -9.63 32.33
CA HIS A 519 -8.69 -10.37 32.16
C HIS A 519 -7.72 -9.72 31.17
N ASP A 520 -8.20 -9.00 30.16
CA ASP A 520 -7.34 -8.38 29.13
C ASP A 520 -6.93 -6.92 29.40
N VAL A 521 -7.56 -6.24 30.37
CA VAL A 521 -7.10 -4.91 30.82
C VAL A 521 -5.68 -4.97 31.41
N ASN A 522 -5.31 -6.09 32.04
CA ASN A 522 -3.96 -6.34 32.55
C ASN A 522 -2.93 -6.69 31.45
N ARG A 523 -3.37 -7.12 30.26
CA ARG A 523 -2.48 -7.38 29.11
C ARG A 523 -2.27 -6.15 28.22
N LEU A 524 -3.23 -5.23 28.22
CA LEU A 524 -3.15 -3.97 27.46
C LEU A 524 -2.50 -2.81 28.21
N GLY A 525 -2.07 -3.02 29.47
CA GLY A 525 -1.32 -2.02 30.23
C GLY A 525 -2.07 -0.70 30.39
N LEU A 526 -3.39 -0.76 30.57
CA LEU A 526 -4.23 0.40 30.85
C LEU A 526 -4.66 0.35 32.32
N ASP A 527 -3.75 0.78 33.20
CA ASP A 527 -4.09 1.31 34.53
C ASP A 527 -3.94 2.85 34.53
#